data_AF-A0A5P1X3G5-F1
#
_entry.id   AF-A0A5P1X3G5-F1
#
_cell.length_a   1.000
_cell.length_b   1.000
_cell.length_c   1.000
_cell.angle_alpha   90.00
_cell.angle_beta   90.00
_cell.angle_gamma   90.00
#
_symmetry.space_group_name_H-M   'P 1'
#
loop_
_entity.id
_entity.type
_entity.pdbx_description
1 polymer ?
#
loop_
_entity_poly.entity_id
_entity_poly.type
_entity_poly.pdbx_seq_one_letter_code
_entity_poly.pdbx_strand_id
1 'polypeptide(L)'
;MEADRCVREDDLEKALQIQLKINDLISELTSFKGNLYDVMKLILAKRGVSVGRARNPLPHVEDDEMDHVEVVRQHIDDAIAEFTK
;
A
#
# COMPACT_ATOMS: atom_id res chain seq x y z
N MET A 1 -2.68 -11.74 10.09
CA MET A 1 -2.22 -11.35 8.73
C MET A 1 -1.47 -12.55 8.16
N GLU A 2 -1.60 -12.86 6.87
CA GLU A 2 -1.05 -14.10 6.29
C GLU A 2 0.48 -14.24 6.50
N ALA A 3 1.25 -13.17 6.32
CA ALA A 3 2.69 -13.18 6.59
C ALA A 3 3.04 -13.61 8.04
N ASP A 4 2.33 -13.07 9.03
CA ASP A 4 2.50 -13.44 10.44
C ASP A 4 2.08 -14.89 10.71
N ARG A 5 1.06 -15.40 10.01
CA ARG A 5 0.65 -16.80 10.08
C ARG A 5 1.77 -17.72 9.57
N CYS A 6 2.33 -17.43 8.39
CA CYS A 6 3.43 -18.20 7.81
C CYS A 6 4.67 -18.22 8.71
N VAL A 7 5.05 -17.08 9.31
CA VAL A 7 6.17 -17.02 10.26
C VAL A 7 5.92 -17.89 11.50
N ARG A 8 4.69 -17.91 12.03
CA ARG A 8 4.33 -18.74 13.20
C ARG A 8 4.25 -20.22 12.89
N GLU A 9 3.94 -20.57 11.64
CA GLU A 9 3.85 -21.95 11.15
C GLU A 9 5.18 -22.46 10.54
N ASP A 10 6.25 -21.67 10.63
CA ASP A 10 7.58 -21.97 10.05
C ASP A 10 7.61 -22.10 8.51
N ASP A 11 6.56 -21.60 7.83
CA ASP A 11 6.50 -21.46 6.37
C ASP A 11 7.24 -20.18 5.92
N LEU A 12 8.56 -20.18 6.14
CA LEU A 12 9.39 -19.00 5.91
C LEU A 12 9.53 -18.65 4.43
N GLU A 13 9.40 -19.61 3.52
CA GLU A 13 9.44 -19.36 2.09
C GLU A 13 8.24 -18.51 1.65
N LYS A 14 7.02 -18.90 2.05
CA LYS A 14 5.83 -18.11 1.77
C LYS A 14 5.85 -16.77 2.50
N ALA A 15 6.33 -16.74 3.74
CA ALA A 15 6.49 -15.49 4.49
C ALA A 15 7.42 -14.50 3.77
N LEU A 16 8.54 -14.99 3.23
CA LEU A 16 9.48 -14.18 2.46
C LEU A 16 8.85 -13.62 1.18
N GLN A 17 8.11 -14.44 0.43
CA GLN A 17 7.42 -13.98 -0.78
C GLN A 17 6.44 -12.85 -0.48
N ILE A 18 5.64 -12.99 0.59
CA ILE A 18 4.69 -11.96 1.00
C ILE A 18 5.45 -10.69 1.42
N GLN A 19 6.53 -10.82 2.20
CA GLN A 19 7.31 -9.66 2.67
C GLN A 19 7.99 -8.91 1.51
N LEU A 20 8.51 -9.62 0.51
CA LEU A 20 9.08 -9.00 -0.69
C LEU A 20 8.02 -8.20 -1.43
N LYS A 21 6.82 -8.77 -1.63
CA LYS A 21 5.69 -8.04 -2.24
C LYS A 21 5.30 -6.80 -1.45
N ILE A 22 5.26 -6.89 -0.12
CA ILE A 22 4.99 -5.74 0.76
C ILE A 22 6.06 -4.66 0.58
N ASN A 23 7.34 -5.04 0.49
CA ASN A 23 8.44 -4.08 0.32
C ASN A 23 8.36 -3.37 -1.04
N ASP A 24 7.98 -4.08 -2.10
CA ASP A 24 7.78 -3.50 -3.43
C ASP A 24 6.63 -2.46 -3.39
N LEU A 25 5.50 -2.81 -2.77
CA LEU A 25 4.37 -1.89 -2.58
C LEU A 25 4.75 -0.66 -1.74
N ILE A 26 5.53 -0.83 -0.67
CA ILE A 26 6.03 0.30 0.13
C ILE A 26 6.94 1.19 -0.71
N SER A 27 7.80 0.59 -1.55
CA SER A 27 8.68 1.33 -2.44
C SER A 27 7.86 2.19 -3.42
N GLU A 28 6.81 1.62 -4.02
CA GLU A 28 5.85 2.37 -4.85
C GLU A 28 5.17 3.51 -4.09
N LEU A 29 4.67 3.25 -2.87
CA LEU A 29 4.01 4.27 -2.04
C LEU A 29 4.95 5.43 -1.68
N THR A 30 6.26 5.19 -1.59
CA THR A 30 7.27 6.21 -1.31
C THR A 30 7.81 6.92 -2.55
N SER A 31 7.40 6.50 -3.76
CA SER A 31 7.88 7.06 -5.02
C SER A 31 7.17 8.36 -5.44
N PHE A 32 6.06 8.69 -4.80
CA PHE A 32 5.28 9.89 -5.06
C PHE A 32 6.02 11.16 -4.63
N LYS A 33 5.75 12.29 -5.30
CA LYS A 33 6.20 13.62 -4.84
C LYS A 33 5.54 14.02 -3.53
N GLY A 34 4.27 13.63 -3.36
CA GLY A 34 3.48 13.86 -2.15
C GLY A 34 3.96 13.03 -0.95
N ASN A 35 3.48 13.37 0.24
CA ASN A 35 3.84 12.63 1.43
C ASN A 35 3.21 11.23 1.42
N LEU A 36 3.96 10.22 1.89
CA LEU A 36 3.50 8.83 2.04
C LEU A 36 2.11 8.72 2.69
N TYR A 37 1.85 9.46 3.77
CA TYR A 37 0.56 9.39 4.45
C TYR A 37 -0.56 10.00 3.63
N ASP A 38 -0.28 10.99 2.79
CA ASP A 38 -1.27 11.58 1.91
C ASP A 38 -1.69 10.59 0.81
N VAL A 39 -0.71 9.87 0.23
CA VAL A 39 -0.94 8.74 -0.69
C VAL A 39 -1.80 7.67 -0.03
N MET A 40 -1.42 7.21 1.17
CA MET A 40 -2.16 6.18 1.91
C MET A 40 -3.60 6.61 2.19
N LYS A 41 -3.83 7.87 2.58
CA LYS A 41 -5.18 8.39 2.83
C LYS A 41 -6.03 8.44 1.56
N LEU A 42 -5.44 8.78 0.42
CA LEU A 42 -6.13 8.74 -0.87
C LEU A 42 -6.52 7.33 -1.27
N ILE A 43 -5.62 6.35 -1.07
CA ILE A 43 -5.91 4.93 -1.30
C ILE A 43 -7.06 4.47 -0.38
N LEU A 44 -7.03 4.82 0.90
CA LEU A 44 -8.12 4.53 1.85
C LEU A 44 -9.45 5.14 1.40
N ALA A 45 -9.44 6.40 0.93
CA ALA A 45 -10.63 7.06 0.42
C ALA A 45 -11.24 6.33 -0.78
N LYS A 46 -10.39 5.83 -1.70
CA LYS A 46 -10.81 4.99 -2.84
C LYS A 46 -11.40 3.64 -2.40
N ARG A 47 -10.97 3.11 -1.24
CA ARG A 47 -11.55 1.92 -0.60
C ARG A 47 -12.76 2.23 0.31
N GLY A 48 -13.30 3.45 0.25
CA GLY A 48 -14.49 3.87 0.99
C GLY A 48 -14.22 4.40 2.40
N VAL A 49 -12.95 4.56 2.81
CA VAL A 49 -12.56 5.07 4.13
C VAL A 49 -12.03 6.50 4.02
N SER A 50 -12.90 7.48 4.21
CA SER A 50 -12.54 8.91 4.11
C SER A 50 -11.92 9.45 5.40
N VAL A 51 -10.60 9.68 5.37
CA VAL A 51 -9.78 10.17 6.51
C VAL A 51 -9.10 11.53 6.22
N GLY A 52 -9.61 12.25 5.22
CA GLY A 52 -9.09 13.54 4.76
C GLY A 52 -7.71 13.45 4.10
N ARG A 53 -6.97 14.56 4.10
CA ARG A 53 -5.59 14.66 3.56
C ARG A 53 -4.55 14.73 4.68
N ALA A 54 -3.28 14.66 4.32
CA ALA A 54 -2.20 14.97 5.27
C ALA A 54 -2.30 16.43 5.73
N ARG A 55 -1.92 16.69 6.99
CA ARG A 55 -1.92 18.07 7.53
C ARG A 55 -0.64 18.78 7.12
N ASN A 56 -0.74 20.08 6.84
CA ASN A 56 0.43 20.93 6.64
C ASN A 56 1.41 20.81 7.82
N PRO A 57 2.74 20.83 7.58
CA PRO A 57 3.42 21.17 6.33
C PRO A 57 3.68 19.98 5.38
N LEU A 58 3.02 18.83 5.57
CA LEU A 58 3.26 17.66 4.72
C LEU A 58 2.74 17.90 3.29
N PRO A 59 3.55 17.62 2.25
CA PRO A 59 3.14 17.85 0.87
C PRO A 59 1.98 16.93 0.48
N HIS A 60 1.04 17.48 -0.27
CA HIS A 60 -0.06 16.72 -0.84
C HIS A 60 0.36 16.10 -2.16
N VAL A 61 -0.20 14.94 -2.48
CA VAL A 61 -0.15 14.34 -3.82
C VAL A 61 -0.81 15.28 -4.82
N GLU A 62 -0.08 15.59 -5.89
CA GLU A 62 -0.51 16.47 -6.98
C GLU A 62 -1.54 15.77 -7.88
N ASP A 63 -2.32 16.55 -8.62
CA ASP A 63 -3.40 16.02 -9.46
C ASP A 63 -2.86 15.12 -10.60
N ASP A 64 -1.62 15.34 -11.06
CA ASP A 64 -0.95 14.55 -12.10
C ASP A 64 -0.55 13.14 -11.64
N GLU A 65 -0.47 12.90 -10.33
CA GLU A 65 -0.16 11.60 -9.73
C GLU A 65 -1.41 10.81 -9.33
N MET A 66 -2.61 11.36 -9.49
CA MET A 66 -3.86 10.73 -9.03
C MET A 66 -4.19 9.42 -9.75
N ASP A 67 -3.80 9.29 -11.02
CA ASP A 67 -3.92 8.03 -11.76
C ASP A 67 -2.96 6.97 -11.20
N HIS A 68 -1.75 7.39 -10.79
CA HIS A 68 -0.79 6.48 -10.16
C HIS A 68 -1.28 5.99 -8.79
N VAL A 69 -2.01 6.82 -8.03
CA VAL A 69 -2.67 6.38 -6.79
C VAL A 69 -3.67 5.24 -7.05
N GLU A 70 -4.39 5.28 -8.17
CA GLU A 70 -5.32 4.21 -8.55
C GLU A 70 -4.57 2.92 -8.90
N VAL A 71 -3.45 3.03 -9.62
CA VAL A 71 -2.59 1.89 -9.96
C VAL A 71 -2.05 1.21 -8.69
N VAL A 72 -1.50 1.99 -7.75
CA VAL A 72 -0.96 1.43 -6.50
C VAL A 72 -2.06 0.82 -5.63
N ARG A 73 -3.27 1.41 -5.61
CA ARG A 73 -4.43 0.76 -4.96
C ARG A 73 -4.69 -0.62 -5.56
N GLN A 74 -4.70 -0.72 -6.89
CA GLN A 74 -4.94 -2.00 -7.56
C GLN A 74 -3.84 -3.02 -7.26
N HIS A 75 -2.56 -2.62 -7.26
CA HIS A 75 -1.46 -3.50 -6.88
C HIS A 75 -1.61 -4.06 -5.44
N ILE A 76 -2.11 -3.25 -4.50
CA ILE A 76 -2.40 -3.71 -3.14
C ILE A 76 -3.53 -4.73 -3.13
N ASP A 77 -4.63 -4.46 -3.84
CA ASP A 77 -5.77 -5.37 -3.89
C ASP A 77 -5.42 -6.70 -4.59
N ASP A 78 -4.59 -6.65 -5.64
CA ASP A 78 -4.06 -7.83 -6.33
C ASP A 78 -3.16 -8.66 -5.40
N ALA A 79 -2.27 -8.01 -4.64
CA ALA A 79 -1.42 -8.70 -3.67
C ALA A 79 -2.25 -9.36 -2.56
N ILE A 80 -3.31 -8.70 -2.07
CA ILE A 80 -4.24 -9.31 -1.12
C ILE A 80 -4.89 -10.55 -1.75
N ALA A 81 -5.42 -10.45 -2.95
CA ALA A 81 -6.07 -11.56 -3.65
C ALA A 81 -5.12 -12.73 -3.96
N GLU A 82 -3.83 -12.46 -4.17
CA GLU A 82 -2.78 -13.45 -4.41
C GLU A 82 -2.47 -14.26 -3.15
N PHE A 83 -2.32 -13.59 -1.99
CA PHE A 83 -1.79 -14.22 -0.77
C PHE A 83 -2.85 -14.62 0.26
N THR A 84 -4.05 -14.03 0.26
CA THR A 84 -5.08 -14.27 1.30
C THR A 84 -6.25 -15.15 0.85
N LYS A 85 -6.01 -16.17 0.02
CA LYS A 85 -7.03 -17.18 -0.33
C LYS A 85 -7.18 -18.25 0.75
#